data_AF-A0A9R0XBB7-F1
#
_entry.id   AF-A0A9R0XBB7-F1
#
_cell.length_a   1.000
_cell.length_b   1.000
_cell.length_c   1.000
_cell.angle_alpha   90.00
_cell.angle_beta   90.00
_cell.angle_gamma   90.00
#
_symmetry.space_group_name_H-M   'P 1'
#
loop_
_entity.id
_entity.type
_entity.pdbx_description
1 polymer ?
#
loop_
_entity_poly.entity_id
_entity_poly.type
_entity_poly.pdbx_seq_one_letter_code
_entity_poly.pdbx_strand_id
1 'polypeptide(L)'
;MATVAAAGSVEKRHAVFFPFPAQGHVKPALQLAKLLHRCHGFRVTFVHTEHNRRRLLRSRGPGALDGVPGFRFAAVPDGLPPSEADSSQDMGALLSTTEALVPPFRSLVSGLLPPASCVISDVEHVLYTSKEMGLPCVTFWTSSAFAFMACQQCQRLVDMGIVPLKG
;
A
#
# COMPACT_ATOMS: atom_id res chain seq x y z
N MET A 1 39.46 -15.55 -17.33
CA MET A 1 39.31 -15.80 -15.87
C MET A 1 37.84 -15.70 -15.51
N ALA A 2 37.17 -16.85 -15.44
CA ALA A 2 35.76 -16.92 -15.09
C ALA A 2 35.59 -16.62 -13.59
N THR A 3 34.90 -15.53 -13.26
CA THR A 3 34.46 -15.25 -11.91
C THR A 3 33.28 -16.16 -11.60
N VAL A 4 33.50 -17.11 -10.70
CA VAL A 4 32.45 -17.95 -10.13
C VAL A 4 31.50 -17.02 -9.38
N ALA A 5 30.26 -16.94 -9.85
CA ALA A 5 29.18 -16.30 -9.09
C ALA A 5 29.03 -17.09 -7.78
N ALA A 6 29.33 -16.43 -6.66
CA ALA A 6 29.01 -16.94 -5.34
C ALA A 6 27.52 -17.27 -5.31
N ALA A 7 27.18 -18.49 -4.88
CA ALA A 7 25.81 -18.88 -4.61
C ALA A 7 25.21 -17.89 -3.59
N GLY A 8 24.46 -16.91 -4.10
CA GLY A 8 23.77 -15.94 -3.26
C GLY A 8 22.86 -16.72 -2.32
N SER A 9 23.03 -16.50 -1.02
CA SER A 9 21.96 -16.78 -0.07
C SER A 9 20.65 -16.28 -0.69
N VAL A 10 19.56 -17.05 -0.59
CA VAL A 10 18.26 -16.59 -1.07
C VAL A 10 17.95 -15.29 -0.32
N GLU A 11 18.24 -14.14 -0.93
CA GLU A 11 17.87 -12.85 -0.40
C GLU A 11 16.36 -12.93 -0.19
N LYS A 12 15.95 -12.88 1.07
CA LYS A 12 14.56 -13.07 1.45
C LYS A 12 13.75 -11.91 0.88
N ARG A 13 13.18 -12.12 -0.32
CA ARG A 13 12.27 -11.21 -1.01
C ARG A 13 11.24 -10.67 -0.02
N HIS A 14 11.23 -9.37 0.20
CA HIS A 14 10.39 -8.72 1.20
C HIS A 14 9.55 -7.64 0.52
N ALA A 15 8.29 -7.96 0.29
CA ALA A 15 7.32 -7.04 -0.30
C ALA A 15 6.64 -6.22 0.81
N VAL A 16 6.62 -4.90 0.64
CA VAL A 16 5.80 -4.00 1.45
C VAL A 16 4.53 -3.69 0.67
N PHE A 17 3.38 -3.97 1.26
CA PHE A 17 2.08 -3.60 0.72
C PHE A 17 1.56 -2.38 1.45
N PHE A 18 1.15 -1.36 0.69
CA PHE A 18 0.45 -0.20 1.23
C PHE A 18 -0.69 0.16 0.30
N PRO A 19 -1.87 -0.46 0.45
CA PRO A 19 -3.03 -0.10 -0.35
C PRO A 19 -3.66 1.21 0.14
N PHE A 20 -4.41 1.86 -0.74
CA PHE A 20 -5.30 2.96 -0.39
C PHE A 20 -6.24 2.51 0.75
N PRO A 21 -6.48 3.35 1.77
CA PRO A 21 -7.11 2.92 3.01
C PRO A 21 -8.60 2.56 2.91
N ALA A 22 -9.21 2.52 1.72
CA ALA A 22 -10.58 2.05 1.55
C ALA A 22 -10.68 0.52 1.41
N GLN A 23 -11.75 -0.08 1.93
CA GLN A 23 -11.93 -1.55 1.95
C GLN A 23 -11.88 -2.22 0.57
N GLY A 24 -12.32 -1.52 -0.47
CA GLY A 24 -12.24 -2.00 -1.86
C GLY A 24 -10.80 -2.21 -2.36
N HIS A 25 -9.83 -1.52 -1.76
CA HIS A 25 -8.41 -1.62 -2.10
C HIS A 25 -7.67 -2.58 -1.16
N VAL A 26 -7.97 -2.48 0.14
CA VAL A 26 -7.31 -3.29 1.19
C VAL A 26 -7.53 -4.79 0.98
N LYS A 27 -8.76 -5.23 0.69
CA LYS A 27 -9.08 -6.66 0.60
C LYS A 27 -8.37 -7.35 -0.57
N PRO A 28 -8.44 -6.85 -1.83
CA PRO A 28 -7.71 -7.46 -2.94
C PRO A 28 -6.20 -7.43 -2.73
N ALA A 29 -5.65 -6.33 -2.20
CA ALA A 29 -4.22 -6.23 -1.92
C ALA A 29 -3.77 -7.29 -0.89
N LEU A 30 -4.58 -7.53 0.14
CA LEU A 30 -4.31 -8.57 1.13
C LEU A 30 -4.36 -9.98 0.53
N GLN A 31 -5.27 -10.24 -0.42
CA GLN A 31 -5.32 -11.51 -1.14
C GLN A 31 -4.06 -11.72 -1.98
N LEU A 32 -3.63 -10.70 -2.74
CA LEU A 32 -2.38 -10.75 -3.50
C LEU A 32 -1.16 -10.98 -2.59
N ALA A 33 -1.08 -10.24 -1.48
CA ALA A 33 -0.02 -10.39 -0.49
C ALA A 33 0.07 -11.83 0.06
N LYS A 34 -1.08 -12.44 0.38
CA LYS A 34 -1.16 -13.84 0.82
C LYS A 34 -0.70 -14.82 -0.26
N LEU A 35 -1.04 -14.58 -1.52
CA LEU A 35 -0.59 -15.41 -2.64
C LEU A 35 0.93 -15.30 -2.84
N LEU A 36 1.50 -14.10 -2.83
CA LEU A 36 2.95 -13.91 -2.93
C LEU A 36 3.71 -14.59 -1.78
N HIS A 37 3.18 -14.48 -0.57
CA HIS A 37 3.75 -15.16 0.59
C HIS A 37 3.71 -16.69 0.44
N ARG A 38 2.52 -17.24 0.19
CA ARG A 38 2.29 -18.70 0.18
C ARG A 38 2.88 -19.39 -1.05
N CYS A 39 2.77 -18.80 -2.23
CA CYS A 39 3.12 -19.44 -3.50
C CYS A 39 4.53 -19.06 -3.99
N HIS A 40 5.07 -17.92 -3.55
CA HIS A 40 6.35 -17.41 -4.04
C HIS A 40 7.37 -17.10 -2.94
N GLY A 41 7.08 -17.44 -1.68
CA GLY A 41 8.02 -17.34 -0.57
C GLY A 41 8.39 -15.91 -0.16
N PHE A 42 7.58 -14.92 -0.54
CA PHE A 42 7.81 -13.54 -0.12
C PHE A 42 7.61 -13.40 1.39
N ARG A 43 8.51 -12.67 2.04
CA ARG A 43 8.17 -11.97 3.28
C ARG A 43 7.26 -10.80 2.94
N VAL A 44 6.29 -10.53 3.79
CA VAL A 44 5.32 -9.46 3.60
C VAL A 44 5.26 -8.59 4.83
N THR A 45 5.35 -7.28 4.63
CA THR A 45 4.83 -6.28 5.57
C THR A 45 3.60 -5.65 4.94
N PHE A 46 2.43 -5.91 5.51
CA PHE A 46 1.17 -5.32 5.07
C PHE A 46 0.83 -4.12 5.93
N VAL A 47 0.91 -2.92 5.35
CA VAL A 47 0.73 -1.65 6.05
C VAL A 47 -0.74 -1.23 5.97
N HIS A 48 -1.31 -0.93 7.13
CA HIS A 48 -2.61 -0.28 7.27
C HIS A 48 -2.43 1.18 7.71
N THR A 49 -3.49 1.97 7.66
CA THR A 49 -3.56 3.17 8.49
C THR A 49 -3.91 2.79 9.93
N GLU A 50 -3.57 3.64 10.90
CA GLU A 50 -3.97 3.44 12.30
C GLU A 50 -5.49 3.35 12.48
N HIS A 51 -6.26 4.15 11.72
CA HIS A 51 -7.71 4.01 11.67
C HIS A 51 -8.15 2.59 11.28
N ASN A 52 -7.62 2.06 10.17
CA ASN A 52 -7.94 0.70 9.72
C ASN A 52 -7.48 -0.38 10.69
N ARG A 53 -6.31 -0.20 11.32
CA ARG A 53 -5.83 -1.10 12.38
C ARG A 53 -6.80 -1.14 13.56
N ARG A 54 -7.24 0.00 14.08
CA ARG A 54 -8.20 0.08 15.19
C ARG A 54 -9.51 -0.62 14.85
N ARG A 55 -10.05 -0.36 13.65
CA ARG A 55 -11.29 -0.97 13.16
C ARG A 55 -11.18 -2.49 13.02
N LEU A 56 -10.04 -3.01 12.54
CA LEU A 56 -9.79 -4.44 12.43
C LEU A 56 -9.70 -5.11 13.81
N LEU A 57 -8.94 -4.53 14.75
CA LEU A 57 -8.81 -5.06 16.10
C LEU A 57 -10.15 -5.06 16.86
N ARG A 58 -10.98 -4.04 16.67
CA ARG A 58 -12.32 -3.98 17.27
C ARG A 58 -13.27 -5.04 16.69
N SER A 59 -13.27 -5.21 15.37
CA SER A 59 -14.20 -6.13 14.70
C SER A 59 -13.81 -7.60 14.75
N ARG A 60 -12.51 -7.90 14.88
CA ARG A 60 -11.97 -9.28 14.80
C ARG A 60 -11.18 -9.71 16.03
N GLY A 61 -11.07 -8.84 17.03
CA GLY A 61 -10.34 -9.07 18.27
C GLY A 61 -8.84 -8.75 18.20
N PRO A 62 -8.14 -8.82 19.35
CA PRO A 62 -6.73 -8.43 19.46
C PRO A 62 -5.80 -9.19 18.51
N GLY A 63 -6.10 -10.46 18.23
CA GLY A 63 -5.27 -11.31 17.37
C GLY A 63 -5.45 -11.11 15.87
N ALA A 64 -6.31 -10.18 15.45
CA ALA A 64 -6.62 -9.96 14.02
C ALA A 64 -5.40 -9.59 13.17
N LEU A 65 -4.32 -9.11 13.81
CA LEU A 65 -3.09 -8.63 13.18
C LEU A 65 -1.83 -9.34 13.69
N ASP A 66 -1.96 -10.52 14.30
CA ASP A 66 -0.83 -11.28 14.85
C ASP A 66 0.14 -11.79 13.76
N GLY A 67 -0.29 -11.80 12.49
CA GLY A 67 0.53 -12.24 11.37
C GLY A 67 0.90 -13.73 11.47
N VAL A 68 1.87 -14.15 10.64
CA VAL A 68 2.51 -15.47 10.69
C VAL A 68 4.00 -15.31 10.39
N PRO A 69 4.88 -16.31 10.62
CA PRO A 69 6.29 -16.19 10.29
C PRO A 69 6.53 -15.72 8.83
N GLY A 70 7.11 -14.53 8.69
CA GLY A 70 7.35 -13.91 7.38
C GLY A 70 6.18 -13.10 6.81
N PHE A 71 5.03 -13.03 7.48
CA PHE A 71 3.92 -12.15 7.13
C PHE A 71 3.52 -11.32 8.35
N ARG A 72 3.77 -10.02 8.33
CA ARG A 72 3.45 -9.11 9.44
C ARG A 72 2.57 -7.97 8.99
N PHE A 73 1.80 -7.44 9.94
CA PHE A 73 1.03 -6.22 9.76
C PHE A 73 1.73 -5.06 10.44
N ALA A 74 1.65 -3.88 9.84
CA ALA A 74 2.11 -2.63 10.44
C ALA A 74 1.06 -1.54 10.23
N ALA A 75 1.20 -0.41 10.92
CA ALA A 75 0.31 0.72 10.74
C ALA A 75 1.08 2.05 10.76
N VAL A 76 0.55 3.02 10.02
CA VAL A 76 1.02 4.42 10.02
C VAL A 76 -0.14 5.37 10.29
N PRO A 77 0.09 6.55 10.90
CA PRO A 77 -0.92 7.59 11.00
C PRO A 77 -1.31 8.10 9.60
N ASP A 78 -2.58 8.44 9.42
CA ASP A 78 -3.16 8.91 8.15
C ASP A 78 -3.38 10.42 8.08
N GLY A 79 -2.89 11.16 9.07
CA GLY A 79 -3.01 12.61 9.14
C GLY A 79 -4.44 13.12 9.40
N LEU A 80 -5.40 12.22 9.60
CA LEU A 80 -6.78 12.59 9.89
C LEU A 80 -7.04 12.70 11.39
N PRO A 81 -7.98 13.58 11.80
CA PRO A 81 -8.47 13.59 13.17
C PRO A 81 -8.98 12.21 13.58
N PRO A 82 -8.89 11.85 14.87
CA PRO A 82 -9.53 10.65 15.37
C PRO A 82 -11.02 10.65 15.01
N SER A 83 -11.45 9.64 14.26
CA SER A 83 -12.86 9.40 13.96
C SER A 83 -13.31 8.08 14.58
N GLU A 84 -14.60 8.00 14.92
CA GLU A 84 -15.22 6.77 15.41
C GLU A 84 -14.96 5.61 14.44
N ALA A 85 -14.65 4.43 14.98
CA ALA A 85 -14.23 3.27 14.19
C ALA A 85 -15.32 2.74 13.23
N ASP A 86 -16.59 3.12 13.45
CA ASP A 86 -17.74 2.72 12.63
C ASP A 86 -18.14 3.79 11.59
N SER A 87 -17.48 4.95 11.58
CA SER A 87 -17.76 5.98 10.58
C SER A 87 -17.38 5.52 9.17
N SER A 88 -18.19 5.89 8.18
CA SER A 88 -17.76 5.78 6.78
C SER A 88 -16.56 6.69 6.59
N GLN A 89 -15.48 6.18 5.98
CA GLN A 89 -14.35 7.03 5.65
C GLN A 89 -14.75 8.05 4.58
N ASP A 90 -14.49 9.32 4.87
CA ASP A 90 -14.63 10.39 3.90
C ASP A 90 -13.53 10.24 2.84
N MET A 91 -13.93 9.88 1.62
CA MET A 91 -13.01 9.69 0.50
C MET A 91 -12.28 10.98 0.13
N GLY A 92 -12.92 12.15 0.26
CA GLY A 92 -12.28 13.44 -0.01
C GLY A 92 -11.19 13.73 1.00
N ALA A 93 -11.46 13.48 2.29
CA ALA A 93 -10.48 13.63 3.36
C ALA A 93 -9.31 12.65 3.21
N LEU A 94 -9.57 11.38 2.86
CA LEU A 94 -8.50 10.40 2.61
C LEU A 94 -7.60 10.78 1.43
N LEU A 95 -8.18 11.34 0.36
CA LEU A 95 -7.43 11.81 -0.80
C LEU A 95 -6.55 13.01 -0.41
N SER A 96 -7.07 13.95 0.37
CA SER A 96 -6.34 15.16 0.77
C SER A 96 -5.21 14.89 1.76
N THR A 97 -5.21 13.76 2.49
CA THR A 97 -4.14 13.40 3.43
C THR A 97 -3.13 12.38 2.90
N THR A 98 -3.17 12.03 1.61
CA THR A 98 -2.22 11.07 1.01
C THR A 98 -0.76 11.47 1.19
N GLU A 99 -0.44 12.78 1.16
CA GLU A 99 0.91 13.31 1.44
C GLU A 99 1.35 13.09 2.88
N ALA A 100 0.43 13.17 3.84
CA ALA A 100 0.72 12.97 5.25
C ALA A 100 1.16 11.52 5.57
N LEU A 101 0.87 10.57 4.66
CA LEU A 101 1.33 9.18 4.77
C LEU A 101 2.83 9.02 4.50
N VAL A 102 3.45 9.97 3.78
CA VAL A 102 4.83 9.83 3.29
C VAL A 102 5.87 9.76 4.41
N PRO A 103 5.93 10.71 5.36
CA PRO A 103 6.93 10.65 6.44
C PRO A 103 6.85 9.37 7.30
N PRO A 104 5.67 8.95 7.81
CA PRO A 104 5.61 7.74 8.62
C PRO A 104 5.85 6.47 7.79
N PHE A 105 5.44 6.44 6.52
CA PHE A 105 5.76 5.34 5.62
C PHE A 105 7.28 5.19 5.41
N ARG A 106 7.97 6.28 5.08
CA ARG A 106 9.44 6.28 4.88
C ARG A 106 10.17 5.81 6.14
N SER A 107 9.75 6.28 7.31
CA SER A 107 10.29 5.85 8.60
C SER A 107 10.09 4.35 8.83
N LEU A 108 8.85 3.87 8.60
CA LEU A 108 8.51 2.45 8.73
C LEU A 108 9.38 1.58 7.81
N VAL A 109 9.48 1.93 6.53
CA VAL A 109 10.22 1.14 5.53
C VAL A 109 11.72 1.10 5.82
N SER A 110 12.30 2.23 6.23
CA SER A 110 13.72 2.34 6.56
C SER A 110 14.09 1.51 7.81
N GLY A 111 13.15 1.31 8.73
CA GLY A 111 13.34 0.49 9.93
C GLY A 111 13.09 -1.01 9.73
N LEU A 112 12.73 -1.48 8.53
CA LEU A 112 12.40 -2.89 8.31
C LEU A 112 13.62 -3.78 8.31
N LEU A 113 13.54 -4.86 9.10
CA LEU A 113 14.47 -5.99 9.03
C LEU A 113 13.71 -7.29 8.67
N PRO A 114 14.11 -8.00 7.59
CA PRO A 114 15.08 -7.57 6.57
C PRO A 114 14.57 -6.35 5.77
N PRO A 115 15.46 -5.62 5.06
CA PRO A 115 15.07 -4.51 4.20
C PRO A 115 13.99 -4.89 3.20
N ALA A 116 13.19 -3.91 2.77
CA ALA A 116 12.22 -4.13 1.69
C ALA A 116 12.96 -4.36 0.36
N SER A 117 12.49 -5.33 -0.43
CA SER A 117 12.98 -5.56 -1.79
C SER A 117 12.07 -4.94 -2.85
N CYS A 118 10.81 -4.67 -2.51
CA CYS A 118 9.87 -3.95 -3.38
C CYS A 118 8.69 -3.37 -2.58
N VAL A 119 8.02 -2.39 -3.19
CA VAL A 119 6.77 -1.82 -2.68
C VAL A 119 5.65 -2.06 -3.69
N ILE A 120 4.50 -2.50 -3.20
CA ILE A 120 3.29 -2.73 -3.97
C ILE A 120 2.19 -1.83 -3.39
N SER A 121 1.68 -0.91 -4.21
CA SER A 121 0.73 0.12 -3.76
C SER A 121 -0.12 0.65 -4.92
N ASP A 122 -1.28 1.21 -4.60
CA ASP A 122 -2.11 2.04 -5.47
C ASP A 122 -2.23 3.48 -4.95
N VAL A 123 -1.35 3.87 -4.03
CA VAL A 123 -1.21 5.24 -3.51
C VAL A 123 0.00 5.89 -4.18
N GLU A 124 -0.25 6.91 -4.98
CA GLU A 124 0.77 7.56 -5.81
C GLU A 124 1.95 8.11 -4.99
N HIS A 125 1.69 8.85 -3.91
CA HIS A 125 2.74 9.39 -3.03
C HIS A 125 3.61 8.31 -2.38
N VAL A 126 3.03 7.14 -2.06
CA VAL A 126 3.79 5.98 -1.57
C VAL A 126 4.71 5.45 -2.66
N LEU A 127 4.24 5.34 -3.90
CA LEU A 127 5.05 4.87 -5.03
C LEU A 127 6.19 5.84 -5.35
N TYR A 128 5.95 7.15 -5.37
CA TYR A 128 7.01 8.15 -5.59
C TYR A 128 8.05 8.11 -4.48
N THR A 129 7.62 8.14 -3.22
CA THR A 129 8.55 8.05 -2.07
C THR A 129 9.38 6.77 -2.13
N SER A 130 8.77 5.65 -2.48
CA SER A 130 9.47 4.37 -2.61
C SER A 130 10.53 4.38 -3.72
N LYS A 131 10.24 5.04 -4.85
CA LYS A 131 11.23 5.24 -5.93
C LYS A 131 12.39 6.12 -5.46
N GLU A 132 12.13 7.19 -4.73
CA GLU A 132 13.18 8.05 -4.14
C GLU A 132 14.05 7.29 -3.12
N MET A 133 13.48 6.29 -2.46
CA MET A 133 14.20 5.37 -1.56
C MET A 133 14.99 4.29 -2.33
N GLY A 134 14.97 4.27 -3.66
CA GLY A 134 15.64 3.28 -4.49
C GLY A 134 14.93 1.92 -4.55
N LEU A 135 13.67 1.84 -4.13
CA LEU A 135 12.91 0.59 -4.11
C LEU A 135 12.16 0.36 -5.43
N PRO A 136 12.23 -0.86 -5.99
CA PRO A 136 11.34 -1.27 -7.06
C PRO A 136 9.86 -1.13 -6.65
N CYS A 137 9.07 -0.51 -7.51
CA CYS A 137 7.66 -0.22 -7.25
C CYS A 137 6.75 -0.92 -8.25
N VAL A 138 5.67 -1.51 -7.76
CA VAL A 138 4.62 -2.12 -8.57
C VAL A 138 3.29 -1.49 -8.22
N THR A 139 2.62 -0.92 -9.21
CA THR A 139 1.26 -0.40 -9.03
C THR A 139 0.26 -1.56 -9.02
N PHE A 140 -0.58 -1.65 -7.99
CA PHE A 140 -1.65 -2.64 -7.93
C PHE A 140 -3.03 -2.00 -8.10
N TRP A 141 -3.44 -1.79 -9.34
CA TRP A 141 -4.75 -1.21 -9.65
C TRP A 141 -5.88 -2.20 -9.37
N THR A 142 -6.73 -1.89 -8.40
CA THR A 142 -7.81 -2.78 -7.93
C THR A 142 -9.11 -2.67 -8.74
N SER A 143 -9.19 -1.71 -9.66
CA SER A 143 -10.35 -1.48 -10.52
C SER A 143 -10.14 -2.05 -11.93
N SER A 144 -11.07 -1.83 -12.85
CA SER A 144 -11.01 -2.34 -14.22
C SER A 144 -9.97 -1.60 -15.07
N ALA A 145 -9.52 -2.23 -16.16
CA ALA A 145 -8.67 -1.58 -17.16
C ALA A 145 -9.34 -0.35 -17.80
N PHE A 146 -10.68 -0.38 -17.95
CA PHE A 146 -11.44 0.77 -18.42
C PHE A 146 -11.34 1.94 -17.43
N ALA A 147 -11.55 1.68 -16.14
CA ALA A 147 -11.44 2.71 -15.10
C ALA A 147 -10.01 3.28 -15.04
N PHE A 148 -8.99 2.42 -15.18
CA PHE A 148 -7.60 2.87 -15.29
C PHE A 148 -7.41 3.84 -16.44
N MET A 149 -7.85 3.46 -17.66
CA MET A 149 -7.73 4.31 -18.84
C MET A 149 -8.49 5.62 -18.68
N ALA A 150 -9.71 5.59 -18.12
CA ALA A 150 -10.49 6.79 -17.84
C ALA A 150 -9.73 7.75 -16.91
N CYS A 151 -9.12 7.25 -15.82
CA CYS A 151 -8.29 8.05 -14.93
C CYS A 151 -7.08 8.67 -15.66
N GLN A 152 -6.43 7.93 -16.56
CA GLN A 152 -5.30 8.46 -17.35
C GLN A 152 -5.74 9.56 -18.34
N GLN A 153 -7.02 9.63 -18.70
CA GLN A 153 -7.56 10.68 -19.56
C GLN A 153 -8.14 11.87 -18.78
N CYS A 154 -8.16 11.86 -17.45
CA CYS A 154 -8.74 12.95 -16.66
C CYS A 154 -8.15 14.31 -17.02
N GLN A 155 -6.82 14.44 -17.13
CA GLN A 155 -6.20 15.71 -17.51
C GLN A 155 -6.65 16.16 -18.91
N ARG A 156 -6.70 15.23 -19.88
CA ARG A 156 -7.20 15.53 -21.23
C ARG A 156 -8.65 16.00 -21.23
N LEU A 157 -9.51 15.40 -20.39
CA LEU A 157 -10.91 15.83 -20.26
C LEU A 157 -11.03 17.23 -19.64
N VAL A 158 -10.13 17.60 -18.72
CA VAL A 158 -10.01 18.96 -18.19
C VAL A 158 -9.54 19.93 -19.28
N ASP A 159 -8.49 19.57 -20.03
CA ASP A 159 -7.94 20.40 -21.11
C ASP A 159 -8.98 20.64 -22.23
N MET A 160 -9.87 19.68 -22.46
CA MET A 160 -10.99 19.78 -23.40
C MET A 160 -12.20 20.58 -22.85
N GLY A 161 -12.16 21.01 -21.58
CA GLY A 161 -13.26 21.73 -20.93
C GLY A 161 -14.51 20.87 -20.70
N ILE A 162 -14.37 19.54 -20.69
CA ILE A 162 -15.47 18.59 -20.40
C ILE A 162 -15.67 18.47 -18.89
N VAL A 163 -14.59 18.57 -18.11
CA VAL A 163 -14.59 18.55 -16.64
C VAL A 163 -14.21 19.95 -16.11
N PRO A 164 -14.94 20.51 -15.12
CA PRO A 164 -16.10 19.93 -14.44
C PRO A 164 -17.34 19.87 -15.33
N LEU A 165 -18.21 18.89 -15.07
CA LEU A 165 -19.50 18.77 -15.75
C LEU A 165 -20.32 20.03 -15.48
N LYS A 166 -20.92 20.61 -16.53
CA LYS A 166 -21.89 21.70 -16.37
C LYS A 166 -23.16 21.13 -15.74
N GLY A 167 -23.61 21.74 -14.64
CA GLY A 167 -24.85 21.39 -13.96
C GLY A 167 -26.09 21.81 -14.73
#